data_AF-W1Y4Q2-F1
#
_entry.id   AF-W1Y4Q2-F1
#
_cell.length_a   1.000
_cell.length_b   1.000
_cell.length_c   1.000
_cell.angle_alpha   90.00
_cell.angle_beta   90.00
_cell.angle_gamma   90.00
#
_symmetry.space_group_name_H-M   'P 1'
#
loop_
_entity.id
_entity.type
_entity.pdbx_description
1 polymer ?
#
loop_
_entity_poly.entity_id
_entity_poly.type
_entity_poly.pdbx_seq_one_letter_code
_entity_poly.pdbx_strand_id
1 'polypeptide(L)' 'QVVPVVEQPEAGWRGRTGTVLTAVLQDHGTLAEHDIYIAGRFEMAKIARDLFCSERNAREDRLFGDAFAFI' A
#
# COMPACT_ATOMS: atom_id res chain seq x y z
N GLN A 1 8.77 3.27 11.64
CA GLN A 1 9.87 2.75 10.81
C GLN A 1 9.50 2.94 9.34
N VAL A 2 10.47 3.21 8.47
CA VAL A 2 10.24 3.28 7.01
C VAL A 2 10.84 2.04 6.36
N VAL A 3 10.10 1.41 5.45
CA VAL A 3 10.54 0.21 4.72
C VAL A 3 10.45 0.49 3.22
N PRO A 4 11.59 0.65 2.51
CA PRO A 4 11.57 0.86 1.07
C PRO A 4 11.31 -0.45 0.32
N VAL A 5 10.51 -0.37 -0.73
CA VAL A 5 10.19 -1.49 -1.62
C VAL A 5 10.42 -1.03 -3.05
N VAL A 6 11.21 -1.79 -3.82
CA VAL A 6 11.56 -1.44 -5.20
C VAL A 6 11.04 -2.53 -6.14
N GLU A 7 10.21 -2.15 -7.09
CA GLU A 7 9.59 -3.10 -8.02
C GLU A 7 10.62 -3.67 -9.03
N GLN A 8 11.49 -2.79 -9.55
CA GLN A 8 12.54 -3.13 -10.51
C GLN A 8 13.90 -2.76 -9.93
N PRO A 9 14.50 -3.63 -9.11
CA PRO A 9 15.74 -3.30 -8.42
C PRO A 9 16.95 -3.35 -9.36
N GLU A 10 17.87 -2.42 -9.17
CA GLU A 10 19.20 -2.48 -9.79
C GLU A 10 20.10 -3.51 -9.09
N ALA A 11 21.20 -3.87 -9.76
CA ALA A 11 22.22 -4.73 -9.19
C ALA A 11 22.78 -4.13 -7.90
N GLY A 12 22.67 -4.87 -6.79
CA GLY A 12 23.14 -4.44 -5.48
C GLY A 12 22.06 -3.93 -4.52
N TRP A 13 20.79 -3.87 -4.96
CA TRP A 13 19.66 -3.65 -4.04
C TRP A 13 19.58 -4.80 -3.02
N ARG A 14 19.44 -4.44 -1.74
CA ARG A 14 19.37 -5.39 -0.61
C ARG A 14 18.08 -5.24 0.21
N GLY A 15 17.21 -4.31 -0.17
CA GLY A 15 15.92 -4.09 0.48
C GLY A 15 14.83 -4.99 -0.11
N ARG A 16 13.58 -4.66 0.18
CA ARG A 16 12.44 -5.43 -0.34
C ARG A 16 12.23 -5.17 -1.83
N THR A 17 11.81 -6.20 -2.52
CA THR A 17 11.51 -6.17 -3.95
C THR A 17 10.04 -6.48 -4.18
N GLY A 18 9.44 -5.90 -5.21
CA GLY A 18 8.03 -6.07 -5.58
C GLY A 18 7.23 -4.78 -5.44
N THR A 19 5.91 -4.88 -5.36
CA THR A 19 5.05 -3.71 -5.17
C THR A 19 4.82 -3.43 -3.69
N VAL A 20 4.60 -2.16 -3.33
CA VAL A 20 4.26 -1.77 -1.96
C VAL A 20 3.00 -2.50 -1.46
N LEU A 21 2.02 -2.74 -2.33
CA LEU A 21 0.79 -3.45 -1.95
C LEU A 21 1.08 -4.90 -1.55
N THR A 22 1.86 -5.62 -2.36
CA THR A 22 2.27 -6.99 -2.03
C THR A 22 3.09 -7.04 -0.74
N ALA A 23 3.94 -6.05 -0.51
CA ALA A 23 4.73 -5.95 0.71
C ALA A 23 3.85 -5.78 1.96
N VAL A 24 2.83 -4.93 1.91
CA VAL A 24 1.86 -4.76 3.01
C VAL A 24 1.09 -6.04 3.28
N LEU A 25 0.65 -6.75 2.23
CA LEU A 25 -0.09 -8.01 2.38
C LEU A 25 0.73 -9.14 3.03
N GLN A 26 2.05 -9.12 2.84
CA GLN A 26 2.98 -10.08 3.47
C GLN A 26 3.23 -9.76 4.94
N ASP A 27 3.29 -8.47 5.28
CA ASP A 27 3.65 -8.02 6.63
C ASP A 27 2.48 -8.05 7.60
N HIS A 28 1.26 -7.84 7.08
CA HIS A 28 0.06 -7.68 7.89
C HIS A 28 -0.95 -8.78 7.54
N GLY A 29 -1.23 -9.65 8.51
CA GLY A 29 -2.32 -10.63 8.41
C GLY A 29 -3.72 -9.98 8.45
N THR A 30 -3.83 -8.81 9.09
CA THR A 30 -5.05 -7.99 9.06
C THR A 30 -4.70 -6.50 9.21
N LEU A 31 -5.56 -5.66 8.63
CA LEU A 31 -5.50 -4.22 8.65
C LEU A 31 -6.71 -3.57 9.36
N ALA A 32 -7.57 -4.35 10.04
CA ALA A 32 -8.81 -3.86 10.66
C ALA A 32 -8.62 -2.72 11.68
N GLU A 33 -7.50 -2.75 12.40
CA GLU A 33 -7.17 -1.76 13.43
C GLU A 33 -6.20 -0.67 12.95
N HIS A 34 -5.94 -0.59 11.64
CA HIS A 34 -5.00 0.38 11.08
C HIS A 34 -5.73 1.58 10.49
N ASP A 35 -5.16 2.78 10.72
CA ASP A 35 -5.42 3.96 9.91
C ASP A 35 -4.41 3.98 8.76
N ILE A 36 -4.92 3.93 7.53
CA ILE A 36 -4.10 3.74 6.32
C ILE A 36 -4.07 5.06 5.55
N TYR A 37 -2.87 5.59 5.34
CA TYR A 37 -2.65 6.81 4.56
C TYR A 37 -1.91 6.47 3.26
N ILE A 38 -2.48 6.83 2.12
CA ILE A 38 -1.95 6.48 0.79
C ILE A 38 -1.75 7.75 -0.03
N ALA A 39 -0.56 7.93 -0.58
CA ALA A 39 -0.26 9.03 -1.50
C ALA A 39 0.49 8.47 -2.72
N GLY A 40 0.11 8.91 -3.92
CA GLY A 40 0.71 8.44 -5.16
C GLY A 40 -0.27 8.43 -6.33
N ARG A 41 0.03 7.61 -7.35
CA ARG A 41 -0.83 7.48 -8.53
C ARG A 41 -2.23 7.01 -8.13
N PHE A 42 -3.26 7.68 -8.66
CA PHE A 42 -4.66 7.39 -8.36
C PHE A 42 -5.03 5.92 -8.56
N GLU A 43 -4.59 5.32 -9.67
CA GLU A 43 -4.84 3.91 -9.96
C GLU A 43 -4.29 2.99 -8.86
N MET A 44 -3.10 3.28 -8.34
CA MET A 44 -2.49 2.50 -7.26
C MET A 44 -3.29 2.66 -5.97
N ALA A 45 -3.68 3.88 -5.61
CA ALA A 45 -4.47 4.13 -4.40
C ALA A 45 -5.84 3.42 -4.45
N LYS A 46 -6.48 3.41 -5.64
CA LYS A 46 -7.72 2.66 -5.87
C LYS A 46 -7.51 1.16 -5.65
N ILE A 47 -6.50 0.58 -6.30
CA ILE A 47 -6.17 -0.85 -6.15
C ILE A 47 -5.85 -1.18 -4.70
N ALA A 48 -5.10 -0.32 -4.01
CA ALA A 48 -4.74 -0.51 -2.61
C ALA A 48 -5.97 -0.59 -1.71
N ARG A 49 -6.91 0.35 -1.84
CA ARG A 49 -8.17 0.33 -1.08
C ARG A 49 -8.94 -0.96 -1.32
N ASP A 50 -9.19 -1.28 -2.59
CA ASP A 50 -10.02 -2.43 -2.95
C ASP A 50 -9.37 -3.74 -2.45
N LEU A 51 -8.04 -3.87 -2.59
CA LEU A 51 -7.28 -5.03 -2.14
C LEU A 51 -7.22 -5.14 -0.61
N PHE A 52 -6.92 -4.05 0.09
CA PHE A 52 -6.79 -4.09 1.56
C PHE A 52 -8.13 -4.35 2.26
N CYS A 53 -9.23 -3.80 1.75
CA CYS A 53 -10.56 -4.04 2.30
C CYS A 53 -10.99 -5.49 2.05
N SER A 54 -10.77 -6.02 0.84
CA SER A 54 -11.20 -7.38 0.48
C SER A 54 -10.33 -8.49 1.10
N GLU A 55 -9.01 -8.28 1.21
CA GLU A 55 -8.07 -9.34 1.58
C GLU A 55 -7.57 -9.27 3.01
N ARG A 56 -7.65 -8.10 3.67
CA ARG A 56 -7.05 -7.87 5.00
C ARG A 56 -7.98 -7.22 6.00
N ASN A 57 -9.26 -7.09 5.69
CA ASN A 57 -10.26 -6.45 6.55
C ASN A 57 -9.92 -4.99 6.89
N ALA A 58 -9.20 -4.28 6.01
CA ALA A 58 -9.07 -2.84 6.17
C ALA A 58 -10.46 -2.18 6.14
N ARG A 59 -10.63 -1.14 6.93
CA ARG A 59 -11.90 -0.41 6.97
C ARG A 59 -11.80 0.84 6.11
N GLU A 60 -12.80 1.04 5.24
CA GLU A 60 -12.85 2.18 4.34
C GLU A 60 -12.90 3.52 5.10
N ASP A 61 -13.56 3.57 6.26
CA ASP A 61 -13.66 4.77 7.10
C ASP A 61 -12.34 5.14 7.81
N ARG A 62 -11.31 4.30 7.65
CA ARG A 62 -9.95 4.49 8.17
C ARG A 62 -8.90 4.51 7.06
N LEU A 63 -9.31 4.69 5.81
CA LEU A 63 -8.43 4.77 4.65
C LEU A 63 -8.47 6.18 4.04
N PHE A 64 -7.33 6.85 4.06
CA PHE A 64 -7.15 8.23 3.65
C PHE A 64 -6.20 8.31 2.47
N GLY A 65 -6.59 9.02 1.41
CA GLY A 65 -5.83 9.11 0.18
C GLY A 65 -5.58 10.54 -0.26
N ASP A 66 -4.31 10.91 -0.47
CA ASP A 66 -3.93 12.11 -1.24
C ASP A 66 -3.51 11.66 -2.64
N ALA A 67 -4.50 11.18 -3.40
CA ALA A 67 -4.33 11.04 -4.84
C ALA A 67 -4.52 12.44 -5.41
N PHE A 68 -3.40 13.14 -5.67
CA PHE A 68 -3.34 14.49 -6.21
C PHE A 68 -4.58 14.86 -7.02
N ALA A 69 -5.29 15.86 -6.52
CA ALA A 69 -6.44 16.53 -7.13
C ALA A 69 -6.42 16.50 -8.67
N PHE A 70 -7.27 15.66 -9.25
CA PHE A 70 -7.89 15.90 -10.56
C PHE A 70 -9.39 15.63 -10.41
N ILE A 71 -10.01 16.49 -9.60
CA ILE A 71 -11.33 17.03 -9.90
C ILE A 71 -11.11 18.15 -10.91
#